data_AF-A0A934CE20-F1
#
_entry.id   AF-A0A934CE20-F1
#
_cell.length_a   1.000
_cell.length_b   1.000
_cell.length_c   1.000
_cell.angle_alpha   90.00
_cell.angle_beta   90.00
_cell.angle_gamma   90.00
#
_symmetry.space_group_name_H-M   'P 1'
#
loop_
_entity.id
_entity.type
_entity.pdbx_description
1 polymer ?
#
loop_
_entity_poly.entity_id
_entity_poly.type
_entity_poly.pdbx_seq_one_letter_code
_entity_poly.pdbx_strand_id
1 'polypeptide(L)'
;MGTSNWKRAALGLAAFCGLLWSTSGALAKGPEAGYAKQQDTTISQIKGNLAKSAEGKVKLVDVNNCYSCHKDIKEFHMGSKHASVNCGYCHTGADEHLKNDGKPLAPTQASIVTRTDHAPCATCHQEQFNTFANMNYDSGAKLEKATMRGVSPMFDKLMAPHGFTKEHAEPRSHIFMTMDHLIVDRAYGGRFQM
;
A
#
# COMPACT_ATOMS: atom_id res chain seq x y z
N MET A 1 -50.83 52.08 29.60
CA MET A 1 -50.02 51.93 28.38
C MET A 1 -48.56 52.16 28.75
N GLY A 2 -47.64 51.28 28.32
CA GLY A 2 -46.20 51.54 28.40
C GLY A 2 -45.36 50.60 29.27
N THR A 3 -45.50 49.27 29.16
CA THR A 3 -44.45 48.35 29.65
C THR A 3 -43.25 48.44 28.71
N SER A 4 -42.12 48.84 29.28
CA SER A 4 -40.90 49.22 28.58
C SER A 4 -40.25 48.10 27.77
N ASN A 5 -39.86 48.47 26.55
CA ASN A 5 -39.20 47.66 25.52
C ASN A 5 -37.77 47.21 25.88
N TRP A 6 -37.44 47.00 27.16
CA TRP A 6 -36.07 46.65 27.56
C TRP A 6 -35.85 45.15 27.74
N LYS A 7 -36.90 44.38 28.06
CA LYS A 7 -36.79 42.93 28.24
C LYS A 7 -36.73 42.14 26.91
N ARG A 8 -37.02 42.78 25.76
CA ARG A 8 -36.89 42.16 24.44
C ARG A 8 -35.49 42.34 23.81
N ALA A 9 -34.72 43.34 24.22
CA ALA A 9 -33.37 43.57 23.71
C ALA A 9 -32.33 42.60 24.31
N ALA A 10 -32.52 42.18 25.57
CA ALA A 10 -31.61 41.26 26.25
C ALA A 10 -31.69 39.81 25.74
N LEU A 11 -32.82 39.40 25.15
CA LEU A 11 -32.97 38.08 24.52
C LEU A 11 -32.47 38.03 23.07
N GLY A 12 -32.27 39.18 22.41
CA GLY A 12 -31.77 39.24 21.03
C GLY A 12 -30.24 39.14 20.91
N LEU A 13 -29.49 39.57 21.93
CA LEU A 13 -28.02 39.54 21.90
C LEU A 13 -27.43 38.19 22.33
N ALA A 14 -28.13 37.43 23.19
CA ALA A 14 -27.67 36.10 23.61
C ALA A 14 -27.84 35.02 22.54
N ALA A 15 -28.73 35.25 21.56
CA ALA A 15 -28.98 34.30 20.46
C ALA A 15 -28.01 34.45 19.28
N PHE A 16 -27.27 35.57 19.17
CA PHE A 16 -26.33 35.80 18.07
C PHE A 16 -24.88 35.38 18.38
N CYS A 17 -24.48 35.28 19.65
CA CYS A 17 -23.16 34.76 20.02
C CYS A 17 -23.10 33.22 20.13
N GLY A 18 -24.25 32.55 20.28
CA GLY A 18 -24.31 31.08 20.36
C GLY A 18 -24.21 30.35 19.02
N LEU A 19 -24.37 31.05 17.89
CA LEU A 19 -24.33 30.45 16.55
C LEU A 19 -22.97 30.56 15.85
N LEU A 20 -21.99 31.22 16.44
CA LEU A 20 -20.65 31.39 15.85
C LEU A 20 -19.59 30.42 16.39
N TRP A 21 -19.97 29.51 17.30
CA TRP A 21 -19.06 28.53 17.91
C TRP A 21 -19.31 27.07 17.53
N SER A 22 -20.17 26.79 16.53
CA SER A 22 -20.47 25.41 16.13
C SER A 22 -19.88 24.96 14.80
N THR A 23 -18.99 25.72 14.15
CA THR A 23 -18.39 25.30 12.86
C THR A 23 -16.87 25.24 12.82
N SER A 24 -16.15 25.54 13.90
CA SER A 24 -14.69 25.39 13.96
C SER A 24 -14.22 23.98 14.36
N GLY A 25 -15.13 23.00 14.33
CA GLY A 25 -14.83 21.59 14.41
C GLY A 25 -14.67 20.96 13.03
N ALA A 26 -13.97 21.61 12.10
CA ALA A 26 -13.31 20.88 11.02
C ALA A 26 -12.10 20.14 11.64
N LEU A 27 -12.43 19.14 12.48
CA LEU A 27 -11.60 17.97 12.73
C LEU A 27 -10.91 17.66 11.41
N ALA A 28 -9.59 17.47 11.46
CA ALA A 28 -8.87 16.82 10.38
C ALA A 28 -9.59 15.51 10.10
N LYS A 29 -10.57 15.54 9.19
CA LYS A 29 -11.26 14.34 8.76
C LYS A 29 -10.14 13.56 8.10
N GLY A 30 -9.91 12.35 8.62
CA GLY A 30 -9.18 11.33 7.90
C GLY A 30 -9.69 11.20 6.47
N PRO A 31 -9.07 10.32 5.66
CA PRO A 31 -9.38 10.21 4.24
C PRO A 31 -10.89 10.26 3.99
N GLU A 32 -11.33 11.03 2.99
CA GLU A 32 -12.75 11.17 2.66
C GLU A 32 -13.44 9.79 2.71
N ALA A 33 -14.64 9.70 3.25
CA ALA A 33 -15.28 8.40 3.55
C ALA A 33 -15.34 7.45 2.33
N GLY A 34 -15.38 7.98 1.11
CA GLY A 34 -15.27 7.20 -0.14
C GLY A 34 -13.89 6.55 -0.32
N TYR A 35 -12.81 7.28 -0.01
CA TYR A 35 -11.44 6.79 -0.09
C TYR A 35 -11.15 5.74 0.99
N ALA A 36 -11.66 5.91 2.22
CA ALA A 36 -11.54 4.90 3.27
C ALA A 36 -12.21 3.56 2.86
N LYS A 37 -13.43 3.62 2.28
CA LYS A 37 -14.13 2.43 1.76
C LYS A 37 -13.38 1.75 0.61
N GLN A 38 -12.75 2.55 -0.25
CA GLN A 38 -11.93 2.05 -1.35
C GLN A 38 -10.66 1.36 -0.83
N GLN A 39 -10.01 1.91 0.20
CA GLN A 39 -8.88 1.26 0.88
C GLN A 39 -9.26 -0.11 1.44
N ASP A 40 -10.37 -0.21 2.17
CA ASP A 40 -10.84 -1.48 2.75
C ASP A 40 -11.16 -2.52 1.66
N THR A 41 -11.74 -2.08 0.55
CA THR A 41 -12.02 -2.94 -0.61
C THR A 41 -10.71 -3.46 -1.23
N THR A 42 -9.73 -2.57 -1.45
CA THR A 42 -8.42 -2.92 -1.99
C THR A 42 -7.68 -3.89 -1.08
N ILE A 43 -7.71 -3.69 0.23
CA ILE A 43 -7.08 -4.61 1.19
C ILE A 43 -7.77 -5.97 1.17
N SER A 44 -9.09 -6.00 1.12
CA SER A 44 -9.86 -7.24 1.04
C SER A 44 -9.53 -8.02 -0.24
N GLN A 45 -9.38 -7.32 -1.37
CA GLN A 45 -8.93 -7.91 -2.63
C GLN A 45 -7.49 -8.44 -2.54
N ILE A 46 -6.56 -7.68 -1.95
CA ILE A 46 -5.17 -8.09 -1.76
C ILE A 46 -5.13 -9.37 -0.90
N LYS A 47 -5.78 -9.38 0.26
CA LYS A 47 -5.86 -10.55 1.14
C LYS A 47 -6.51 -11.76 0.45
N GLY A 48 -7.59 -11.55 -0.31
CA GLY A 48 -8.25 -12.60 -1.08
C GLY A 48 -7.39 -13.17 -2.22
N ASN A 49 -6.65 -12.32 -2.92
CA ASN A 49 -5.73 -12.76 -3.99
C ASN A 49 -4.51 -13.50 -3.43
N LEU A 50 -4.05 -13.13 -2.24
CA LEU A 50 -3.00 -13.85 -1.51
C LEU A 50 -3.44 -15.25 -1.09
N ALA A 51 -4.67 -15.42 -0.61
CA ALA A 51 -5.22 -16.75 -0.32
C ALA A 51 -5.23 -17.62 -1.59
N LYS A 52 -5.75 -17.09 -2.72
CA LYS A 52 -5.73 -17.81 -4.01
C LYS A 52 -4.32 -18.13 -4.52
N SER A 53 -3.37 -17.21 -4.32
CA SER A 53 -1.97 -17.40 -4.70
C SER A 53 -1.28 -18.45 -3.80
N ALA A 54 -1.71 -18.60 -2.54
CA ALA A 54 -1.25 -19.64 -1.63
C ALA A 54 -1.90 -21.01 -1.90
N GLU A 55 -3.10 -21.06 -2.50
CA GLU A 55 -3.82 -22.28 -2.86
C GLU A 55 -3.25 -23.05 -4.06
N GLY A 56 -2.28 -22.46 -4.78
CA GLY A 56 -1.55 -23.18 -5.83
C GLY A 56 -0.83 -24.38 -5.23
N LYS A 57 -1.18 -25.61 -5.65
CA LYS A 57 -0.52 -26.84 -5.19
C LYS A 57 0.99 -26.71 -5.43
N VAL A 58 1.75 -26.57 -4.34
CA VAL A 58 3.21 -26.52 -4.38
C VAL A 58 3.72 -27.85 -4.90
N LYS A 59 4.32 -27.84 -6.09
CA LYS A 59 5.01 -29.00 -6.64
C LYS A 59 6.43 -29.00 -6.10
N LEU A 60 6.70 -29.89 -5.13
CA LEU A 60 8.05 -30.09 -4.62
C LEU A 60 8.97 -30.64 -5.72
N VAL A 61 10.22 -30.20 -5.70
CA VAL A 61 11.25 -30.61 -6.67
C VAL A 61 12.43 -31.26 -5.96
N ASP A 62 13.19 -32.06 -6.68
CA ASP A 62 14.47 -32.56 -6.18
C ASP A 62 15.52 -31.44 -6.23
N VAL A 63 15.79 -30.88 -5.05
CA VAL A 63 16.75 -29.80 -4.82
C VAL A 63 18.17 -30.16 -5.25
N ASN A 64 18.56 -31.43 -5.18
CA ASN A 64 19.91 -31.85 -5.55
C ASN A 64 20.17 -31.66 -7.05
N ASN A 65 19.15 -31.85 -7.88
CA ASN A 65 19.24 -31.56 -9.31
C ASN A 65 19.52 -30.08 -9.56
N CYS A 66 18.88 -29.18 -8.80
CA CYS A 66 19.10 -27.74 -8.90
C CYS A 66 20.54 -27.35 -8.51
N TYR A 67 21.07 -27.94 -7.44
CA TYR A 67 22.41 -27.65 -6.94
C TYR A 67 23.54 -28.10 -7.85
N SER A 68 23.28 -29.01 -8.80
CA SER A 68 24.28 -29.42 -9.79
C SER A 68 24.76 -28.25 -10.66
N CYS A 69 23.84 -27.32 -10.99
CA CYS A 69 24.11 -26.10 -11.76
C CYS A 69 24.23 -24.85 -10.87
N HIS A 70 23.44 -24.74 -9.80
CA HIS A 70 23.36 -23.56 -8.95
C HIS A 70 24.14 -23.72 -7.64
N LYS A 71 25.48 -23.73 -7.73
CA LYS A 71 26.38 -23.96 -6.59
C LYS A 71 26.31 -22.85 -5.54
N ASP A 72 26.28 -21.58 -5.96
CA ASP A 72 26.18 -20.45 -5.03
C ASP A 72 24.87 -20.49 -4.24
N ILE A 73 23.78 -20.89 -4.90
CA ILE A 73 22.46 -21.06 -4.24
C ILE A 73 22.49 -22.23 -3.27
N LYS A 74 23.21 -23.32 -3.58
CA LYS A 74 23.40 -24.44 -2.66
C LYS A 74 24.02 -23.96 -1.35
N GLU A 75 25.14 -23.26 -1.43
CA GLU A 75 25.86 -22.77 -0.25
C GLU A 75 25.00 -21.81 0.57
N PHE A 76 24.35 -20.85 -0.08
CA PHE A 76 23.43 -19.92 0.58
C PHE A 76 22.24 -20.61 1.23
N HIS A 77 21.56 -21.50 0.50
CA HIS A 77 20.33 -22.16 0.96
C HIS A 77 20.62 -23.14 2.10
N MET A 78 21.62 -24.02 1.95
CA MET A 78 22.01 -24.99 2.97
C MET A 78 22.58 -24.32 4.23
N GLY A 79 23.24 -23.17 4.10
CA GLY A 79 23.75 -22.39 5.24
C GLY A 79 22.68 -21.54 5.95
N SER A 80 21.46 -21.46 5.42
CA SER A 80 20.40 -20.60 5.93
C SER A 80 19.39 -21.34 6.82
N LYS A 81 18.50 -20.57 7.47
CA LYS A 81 17.32 -21.13 8.15
C LYS A 81 16.26 -21.71 7.20
N HIS A 82 16.41 -21.49 5.90
CA HIS A 82 15.55 -22.06 4.86
C HIS A 82 16.11 -23.34 4.23
N ALA A 83 17.14 -23.97 4.82
CA ALA A 83 17.71 -25.22 4.31
C ALA A 83 16.67 -26.35 4.10
N SER A 84 15.56 -26.34 4.85
CA SER A 84 14.45 -27.29 4.69
C SER A 84 13.32 -26.81 3.78
N VAL A 85 13.37 -25.58 3.27
CA VAL A 85 12.35 -24.99 2.40
C VAL A 85 12.65 -25.38 0.95
N ASN A 86 11.74 -26.14 0.34
CA ASN A 86 11.92 -26.62 -1.03
C ASN A 86 11.82 -25.48 -2.07
N CYS A 87 12.60 -25.56 -3.15
CA CYS A 87 12.56 -24.56 -4.23
C CYS A 87 11.15 -24.35 -4.82
N GLY A 88 10.32 -25.41 -4.82
CA GLY A 88 8.97 -25.39 -5.38
C GLY A 88 8.00 -24.39 -4.72
N TYR A 89 8.31 -23.90 -3.51
CA TYR A 89 7.50 -22.85 -2.86
C TYR A 89 7.59 -21.51 -3.60
N CYS A 90 8.76 -21.19 -4.16
CA CYS A 90 9.02 -19.91 -4.81
C CYS A 90 9.26 -20.04 -6.32
N HIS A 91 9.69 -21.20 -6.81
CA HIS A 91 9.97 -21.42 -8.22
C HIS A 91 8.97 -22.40 -8.83
N THR A 92 8.43 -22.05 -10.01
CA THR A 92 7.52 -22.90 -10.78
C THR A 92 8.06 -23.13 -12.18
N GLY A 93 7.68 -24.25 -12.82
CA GLY A 93 8.19 -24.62 -14.15
C GLY A 93 9.51 -25.40 -14.14
N ALA A 94 9.90 -26.02 -13.01
CA ALA A 94 11.17 -26.73 -12.89
C ALA A 94 11.37 -27.86 -13.93
N ASP A 95 10.31 -28.59 -14.30
CA ASP A 95 10.41 -29.66 -15.31
C ASP A 95 10.85 -29.12 -16.68
N GLU A 96 10.30 -27.96 -17.07
CA GLU A 96 10.62 -27.34 -18.36
C GLU A 96 12.00 -26.69 -18.33
N HIS A 97 12.36 -26.07 -17.20
CA HIS A 97 13.70 -25.58 -16.95
C HIS A 97 14.76 -26.68 -17.11
N LEU A 98 14.53 -27.85 -16.51
CA LEU A 98 15.44 -29.00 -16.61
C LEU A 98 15.49 -29.58 -18.03
N LYS A 99 14.35 -29.72 -18.71
CA LYS A 99 14.30 -30.21 -20.11
C LYS A 99 15.09 -29.34 -21.08
N ASN A 100 15.20 -28.05 -20.79
CA ASN A 100 15.89 -27.08 -21.64
C ASN A 100 17.33 -26.79 -21.15
N ASP A 101 17.89 -27.60 -20.25
CA ASP A 101 19.21 -27.38 -19.63
C ASP A 101 19.38 -25.97 -19.07
N GLY A 102 18.31 -25.42 -18.48
CA GLY A 102 18.26 -24.09 -17.91
C GLY A 102 18.25 -22.93 -18.92
N LYS A 103 18.25 -23.20 -20.23
CA LYS A 103 18.18 -22.16 -21.26
C LYS A 103 16.84 -21.42 -21.21
N PRO A 104 16.82 -20.11 -21.49
CA PRO A 104 15.56 -19.34 -21.53
C PRO A 104 14.64 -19.84 -22.66
N LEU A 105 13.33 -19.70 -22.48
CA LEU A 105 12.31 -20.08 -23.45
C LEU A 105 12.24 -19.11 -24.64
N ALA A 106 12.60 -17.85 -24.40
CA ALA A 106 12.72 -16.79 -25.40
C ALA A 106 13.71 -15.73 -24.89
N PRO A 107 14.17 -14.77 -25.72
CA PRO A 107 15.12 -13.74 -25.29
C PRO A 107 14.69 -12.95 -24.04
N THR A 108 13.39 -12.81 -23.81
CA THR A 108 12.80 -12.09 -22.67
C THR A 108 12.07 -13.01 -21.69
N GLN A 109 12.18 -14.33 -21.83
CA GLN A 109 11.42 -15.29 -21.03
C GLN A 109 12.34 -16.35 -20.43
N ALA A 110 12.54 -16.28 -19.10
CA ALA A 110 13.22 -17.31 -18.36
C ALA A 110 12.47 -18.66 -18.43
N SER A 111 13.19 -19.77 -18.34
CA SER A 111 12.60 -21.11 -18.34
C SER A 111 12.11 -21.59 -16.98
N ILE A 112 12.28 -20.76 -15.95
CA ILE A 112 11.73 -20.97 -14.63
C ILE A 112 11.12 -19.65 -14.15
N VAL A 113 9.96 -19.74 -13.50
CA VAL A 113 9.25 -18.57 -12.98
C VAL A 113 9.53 -18.46 -11.48
N THR A 114 9.99 -17.30 -11.04
CA THR A 114 10.16 -16.96 -9.63
C THR A 114 8.96 -16.16 -9.15
N ARG A 115 8.31 -16.63 -8.09
CA ARG A 115 7.22 -15.93 -7.41
C ARG A 115 7.78 -14.80 -6.57
N THR A 116 7.35 -13.58 -6.87
CA THR A 116 7.73 -12.35 -6.16
C THR A 116 6.57 -11.74 -5.38
N ASP A 117 5.40 -12.38 -5.40
CA ASP A 117 4.28 -12.03 -4.55
C ASP A 117 4.53 -12.42 -3.08
N HIS A 118 3.72 -11.92 -2.15
CA HIS A 118 3.93 -12.20 -0.72
C HIS A 118 3.44 -13.60 -0.31
N ALA A 119 2.65 -14.29 -1.15
CA ALA A 119 1.99 -15.53 -0.73
C ALA A 119 2.95 -16.69 -0.43
N PRO A 120 4.06 -16.94 -1.18
CA PRO A 120 5.04 -17.97 -0.84
C PRO A 120 5.54 -17.84 0.60
N CYS A 121 5.86 -16.63 1.03
CA CYS A 121 6.33 -16.35 2.38
C CYS A 121 5.20 -16.51 3.39
N ALA A 122 4.00 -16.00 3.06
CA ALA A 122 2.83 -16.05 3.93
C ALA A 122 2.36 -17.48 4.22
N THR A 123 2.69 -18.48 3.38
CA THR A 123 2.35 -19.89 3.67
C THR A 123 2.91 -20.37 5.01
N CYS A 124 4.13 -19.96 5.36
CA CYS A 124 4.82 -20.33 6.61
C CYS A 124 4.92 -19.17 7.62
N HIS A 125 4.76 -17.92 7.17
CA HIS A 125 4.95 -16.71 7.96
C HIS A 125 3.70 -15.83 7.99
N GLN A 126 2.57 -16.42 8.38
CA GLN A 126 1.26 -15.76 8.36
C GLN A 126 1.21 -14.54 9.28
N GLU A 127 1.78 -14.61 10.49
CA GLU A 127 1.77 -13.50 11.44
C GLU A 127 2.56 -12.29 10.93
N GLN A 128 3.75 -12.54 10.37
CA GLN A 128 4.58 -11.49 9.76
C GLN A 128 3.86 -10.86 8.57
N PHE A 129 3.21 -11.67 7.74
CA PHE A 129 2.42 -11.18 6.63
C PHE A 129 1.20 -10.37 7.10
N ASN A 130 0.44 -10.87 8.07
CA ASN A 130 -0.76 -10.22 8.58
C ASN A 130 -0.43 -8.87 9.21
N THR A 131 0.65 -8.78 9.99
CA THR A 131 1.12 -7.51 10.55
C THR A 131 1.62 -6.53 9.49
N PHE A 132 2.31 -7.01 8.45
CA PHE A 132 2.70 -6.19 7.30
C PHE A 132 1.49 -5.65 6.51
N ALA A 133 0.48 -6.49 6.30
CA ALA A 133 -0.73 -6.15 5.53
C ALA A 133 -1.79 -5.40 6.36
N ASN A 134 -1.47 -5.02 7.60
CA ASN A 134 -2.36 -4.23 8.44
C ASN A 134 -2.29 -2.74 8.09
N MET A 135 -3.40 -2.07 8.36
CA MET A 135 -3.56 -0.64 8.13
C MET A 135 -3.36 0.15 9.38
N ASN A 136 -2.48 1.15 9.30
CA ASN A 136 -2.53 2.27 10.21
C ASN A 136 -3.53 3.31 9.68
N TYR A 137 -4.73 3.36 10.26
CA TYR A 137 -5.76 4.32 9.88
C TYR A 137 -5.45 5.76 10.36
N ASP A 138 -4.55 5.92 11.33
CA ASP A 138 -4.09 7.25 11.76
C ASP A 138 -3.18 7.90 10.69
N SER A 139 -2.52 7.08 9.87
CA SER A 139 -1.81 7.54 8.68
C SER A 139 -2.79 7.69 7.51
N GLY A 140 -3.43 8.86 7.46
CA GLY A 140 -4.39 9.20 6.43
C GLY A 140 -3.80 9.15 5.02
N ALA A 141 -4.65 8.87 4.04
CA ALA A 141 -4.23 8.75 2.65
C ALA A 141 -4.46 10.05 1.86
N LYS A 142 -3.62 10.29 0.86
CA LYS A 142 -3.67 11.48 -0.02
C LYS A 142 -3.71 12.82 0.76
N LEU A 143 -2.98 12.89 1.87
CA LEU A 143 -2.83 14.13 2.64
C LEU A 143 -1.73 15.01 2.04
N GLU A 144 -2.12 16.03 1.27
CA GLU A 144 -1.17 16.93 0.60
C GLU A 144 -0.32 17.73 1.62
N LYS A 145 1.00 17.69 1.43
CA LYS A 145 1.97 18.39 2.29
C LYS A 145 2.01 19.89 2.05
N ALA A 146 1.70 20.33 0.83
CA ALA A 146 1.66 21.73 0.39
C ALA A 146 0.36 22.46 0.82
N THR A 147 -0.14 22.22 2.02
CA THR A 147 -1.32 22.89 2.57
C THR A 147 -0.96 23.73 3.79
N MET A 148 -1.81 24.69 4.16
CA MET A 148 -1.59 25.53 5.35
C MET A 148 -1.46 24.76 6.66
N ARG A 149 -1.98 23.53 6.70
CA ARG A 149 -1.92 22.62 7.86
C ARG A 149 -0.96 21.45 7.65
N GLY A 150 -0.38 21.31 6.45
CA GLY A 150 0.55 20.25 6.11
C GLY A 150 1.97 20.58 6.55
N VAL A 151 2.89 19.66 6.28
CA VAL A 151 4.30 19.76 6.70
C VAL A 151 5.02 20.95 6.06
N SER A 152 4.57 21.44 4.90
CA SER A 152 5.25 22.55 4.21
C SER A 152 4.26 23.52 3.54
N PRO A 153 3.73 24.50 4.29
CA PRO A 153 2.70 25.43 3.79
C PRO A 153 3.07 26.26 2.57
N MET A 154 4.36 26.52 2.35
CA MET A 154 4.85 27.30 1.20
C MET A 154 5.60 26.43 0.17
N PHE A 155 5.39 25.11 0.19
CA PHE A 155 6.13 24.15 -0.63
C PHE A 155 6.12 24.51 -2.12
N ASP A 156 4.95 24.86 -2.68
CA ASP A 156 4.83 25.18 -4.11
C ASP A 156 5.68 26.37 -4.51
N LYS A 157 5.75 27.40 -3.65
CA LYS A 157 6.57 28.58 -3.90
C LYS A 157 8.07 28.25 -3.87
N LEU A 158 8.48 27.36 -2.98
CA LEU A 158 9.89 26.98 -2.79
C LEU A 158 10.37 25.97 -3.84
N MET A 159 9.47 25.13 -4.33
CA MET A 159 9.80 24.01 -5.20
C MET A 159 9.47 24.26 -6.66
N ALA A 160 8.78 25.35 -7.03
CA ALA A 160 8.53 25.66 -8.43
C ALA A 160 9.84 25.79 -9.24
N PRO A 161 9.95 25.17 -10.43
CA PRO A 161 8.92 24.44 -11.19
C PRO A 161 8.96 22.90 -11.05
N HIS A 162 9.51 22.36 -9.97
CA HIS A 162 9.69 20.91 -9.78
C HIS A 162 8.35 20.15 -9.79
N GLY A 163 8.36 18.91 -10.31
CA GLY A 163 7.15 18.09 -10.47
C GLY A 163 6.41 17.73 -9.17
N PHE A 164 7.07 17.88 -8.02
CA PHE A 164 6.44 17.70 -6.71
C PHE A 164 5.39 18.78 -6.38
N THR A 165 5.38 19.89 -7.11
CA THR A 165 4.31 20.91 -7.04
C THR A 165 2.99 20.44 -7.67
N LYS A 166 2.95 19.24 -8.28
CA LYS A 166 1.70 18.62 -8.77
C LYS A 166 0.97 17.86 -7.67
N GLU A 167 1.68 17.03 -6.91
CA GLU A 167 1.18 16.35 -5.72
C GLU A 167 2.37 15.85 -4.91
N HIS A 168 2.35 16.05 -3.61
CA HIS A 168 3.28 15.46 -2.65
C HIS A 168 2.57 15.13 -1.34
N ALA A 169 1.79 14.05 -1.37
CA ALA A 169 1.12 13.55 -0.18
C ALA A 169 2.08 12.97 0.89
N GLU A 170 1.65 12.98 2.14
CA GLU A 170 2.25 12.24 3.24
C GLU A 170 2.19 10.71 3.00
N PRO A 171 3.17 9.95 3.53
CA PRO A 171 3.19 8.51 3.38
C PRO A 171 2.07 7.84 4.18
N ARG A 172 1.61 6.68 3.69
CA ARG A 172 0.68 5.79 4.39
C ARG A 172 1.24 4.36 4.49
N SER A 173 0.43 3.44 4.98
CA SER A 173 0.79 2.02 5.18
C SER A 173 1.43 1.38 3.93
N HIS A 174 2.52 0.63 4.12
CA HIS A 174 3.39 0.12 3.05
C HIS A 174 2.69 -0.71 1.97
N ILE A 175 1.59 -1.39 2.30
CA ILE A 175 0.84 -2.22 1.35
C ILE A 175 0.37 -1.41 0.12
N PHE A 176 0.30 -0.08 0.23
CA PHE A 176 -0.10 0.81 -0.84
C PHE A 176 1.04 1.45 -1.63
N MET A 177 2.32 1.22 -1.28
CA MET A 177 3.43 1.98 -1.86
C MET A 177 3.47 1.94 -3.40
N THR A 178 3.24 0.77 -3.98
CA THR A 178 3.26 0.59 -5.44
C THR A 178 2.04 1.24 -6.07
N MET A 179 0.87 1.10 -5.44
CA MET A 179 -0.36 1.73 -5.93
C MET A 179 -0.24 3.25 -5.89
N ASP A 180 0.20 3.83 -4.77
CA ASP A 180 0.39 5.26 -4.61
C ASP A 180 1.43 5.81 -5.58
N HIS A 181 2.52 5.08 -5.80
CA HIS A 181 3.50 5.44 -6.81
C HIS A 181 2.89 5.54 -8.22
N LEU A 182 1.96 4.65 -8.57
CA LEU A 182 1.30 4.65 -9.87
C LEU A 182 0.24 5.75 -10.02
N ILE A 183 -0.54 6.02 -8.96
CA ILE A 183 -1.71 6.92 -9.05
C ILE A 183 -1.45 8.35 -8.60
N VAL A 184 -0.24 8.67 -8.12
CA VAL A 184 0.12 10.04 -7.73
C VAL A 184 0.24 10.93 -8.98
N ASP A 185 -0.32 12.13 -8.93
CA ASP A 185 -0.55 13.00 -10.09
C ASP A 185 0.75 13.42 -10.77
N ARG A 186 1.86 13.45 -10.02
CA ARG A 186 3.19 13.76 -10.55
C ARG A 186 3.86 12.63 -11.33
N ALA A 187 3.38 11.39 -11.24
CA ALA A 187 4.10 10.23 -11.76
C ALA A 187 3.75 9.91 -13.23
N TYR A 188 2.48 9.60 -13.50
CA TYR A 188 2.04 9.09 -14.80
C TYR A 188 0.95 9.94 -15.46
N GLY A 189 0.83 11.21 -15.09
CA GLY A 189 -0.13 12.15 -15.68
C GLY A 189 -1.58 11.70 -15.55
N GLY A 190 -1.92 11.02 -14.45
CA GLY A 190 -3.26 10.49 -14.20
C GLY A 190 -3.63 9.23 -14.98
N ARG A 191 -2.69 8.58 -15.67
CA ARG A 191 -2.95 7.34 -16.46
C ARG A 191 -3.51 6.19 -15.62
N PHE A 192 -3.02 6.04 -14.40
CA PHE A 192 -3.46 4.99 -13.47
C PHE A 192 -4.35 5.62 -12.39
N GLN A 193 -5.47 4.96 -12.07
CA GLN A 193 -6.46 5.41 -11.09
C GLN A 193 -6.98 4.20 -10.30
N MET A 194 -7.49 4.44 -9.09
CA MET A 194 -8.14 3.41 -8.26
C MET A 194 -9.65 3.39 -8.45
#